data_AF-A0A183KZD3-F1
#
_entry.id   AF-A0A183KZD3-F1
#
_cell.length_a   1.000
_cell.length_b   1.000
_cell.length_c   1.000
_cell.angle_alpha   90.00
_cell.angle_beta   90.00
_cell.angle_gamma   90.00
#
_symmetry.space_group_name_H-M   'P 1'
#
loop_
_entity.id
_entity.type
_entity.pdbx_description
1 polymer ?
#
loop_
_entity_poly.entity_id
_entity_poly.type
_entity_poly.pdbx_seq_one_letter_code
_entity_poly.pdbx_strand_id
1 'polypeptide(L)'
;METLDKIQGKKDKKIAICSGRTGTEKFKAHTECTEANKRVMRSIRADNQKYVEELATTAEKASRERNIRQLYNTTKKLARKYGKPERPTKDKEGETITEIQEQRNRWIGYFEELLNERAPLNPVDIKATRTDLFIDATPSATEETRMAIR
;
A
#
# COMPACT_ATOMS: atom_id res chain seq x y z
N MET A 1 22.59 5.64 -7.65
CA MET A 1 23.13 5.74 -9.04
C MET A 1 23.35 4.36 -9.65
N GLU A 2 24.09 3.47 -8.99
CA GLU A 2 24.53 2.19 -9.57
C GLU A 2 23.40 1.19 -9.96
N THR A 3 22.25 1.20 -9.26
CA THR A 3 21.14 0.26 -9.54
C THR A 3 20.33 0.65 -10.77
N LEU A 4 20.14 1.95 -11.01
CA LEU A 4 19.42 2.45 -12.19
C LEU A 4 20.19 2.16 -13.47
N ASP A 5 21.52 2.30 -13.43
CA ASP A 5 22.42 2.00 -14.53
C ASP A 5 22.36 0.50 -14.93
N LYS A 6 22.26 -0.38 -13.92
CA LYS A 6 22.05 -1.82 -14.11
C LYS A 6 20.67 -2.16 -14.71
N ILE A 7 19.63 -1.39 -14.38
CA ILE A 7 18.29 -1.54 -14.96
C ILE A 7 18.29 -1.12 -16.44
N GLN A 8 18.96 -0.03 -16.77
CA GLN A 8 19.09 0.45 -18.14
C GLN A 8 19.85 -0.57 -19.01
N GLY A 9 21.02 -1.04 -18.55
CA GLY A 9 21.80 -2.04 -19.29
C GLY A 9 21.07 -3.38 -19.51
N LYS A 10 20.14 -3.76 -18.62
CA LYS A 10 19.23 -4.90 -18.85
C LYS A 10 18.23 -4.62 -19.97
N LYS A 11 17.68 -3.40 -20.03
CA LYS A 11 16.72 -2.98 -21.06
C LYS A 11 17.36 -3.04 -22.45
N ASP A 12 18.59 -2.57 -22.56
CA ASP A 12 19.34 -2.56 -23.82
C ASP A 12 19.69 -3.98 -24.29
N LYS A 13 20.11 -4.87 -23.37
CA LYS A 13 20.32 -6.30 -23.68
C LYS A 13 19.03 -6.99 -24.13
N LYS A 14 17.88 -6.64 -23.55
CA LYS A 14 16.58 -7.19 -23.96
C LYS A 14 16.19 -6.74 -25.37
N ILE A 15 16.52 -5.51 -25.77
CA ILE A 15 16.31 -5.01 -27.14
C ILE A 15 17.18 -5.79 -28.13
N ALA A 16 18.44 -6.08 -27.79
CA ALA A 16 19.35 -6.86 -28.63
C ALA A 16 18.91 -8.33 -28.84
N ILE A 17 18.22 -8.94 -27.87
CA ILE A 17 17.64 -10.29 -28.00
C ILE A 17 16.55 -10.32 -29.08
N CYS A 18 15.68 -9.32 -29.11
CA CYS A 18 14.55 -9.25 -30.03
C CYS A 18 15.00 -9.06 -31.50
N SER A 19 16.18 -8.46 -31.71
CA SER A 19 16.76 -8.24 -33.04
C SER A 19 17.72 -9.33 -33.54
N GLY A 20 17.98 -10.39 -32.77
CA GLY A 20 18.94 -11.45 -33.12
C GLY A 20 18.60 -12.17 -34.44
N ARG A 21 19.63 -12.46 -35.25
CA ARG A 21 19.49 -12.93 -36.64
C ARG A 21 19.36 -14.46 -36.74
N THR A 22 19.87 -15.19 -35.74
CA THR A 22 19.91 -16.67 -35.73
C THR A 22 19.50 -17.25 -34.36
N GLY A 23 18.97 -18.47 -34.30
CA GLY A 23 18.44 -19.08 -33.07
C GLY A 23 19.46 -19.20 -31.91
N THR A 24 20.72 -19.47 -32.24
CA THR A 24 21.83 -19.59 -31.27
C THR A 24 22.13 -18.26 -30.56
N GLU A 25 22.03 -17.13 -31.28
CA GLU A 25 22.27 -15.79 -30.73
C GLU A 25 21.17 -15.40 -29.74
N LYS A 26 19.91 -15.73 -30.06
CA LYS A 26 18.77 -15.51 -29.17
C LYS A 26 18.87 -16.33 -27.89
N PHE A 27 19.31 -17.59 -27.98
CA PHE A 27 19.51 -18.43 -26.81
C PHE A 27 20.59 -17.88 -25.89
N LYS A 28 21.77 -17.51 -26.43
CA LYS A 28 22.87 -16.92 -25.66
C LYS A 28 22.47 -15.61 -24.97
N ALA A 29 21.80 -14.72 -25.70
CA ALA A 29 21.37 -13.44 -25.16
C ALA A 29 20.26 -13.59 -24.10
N HIS A 30 19.41 -14.64 -24.20
CA HIS A 30 18.44 -14.99 -23.15
C HIS A 30 19.12 -15.44 -21.85
N THR A 31 20.19 -16.25 -21.93
CA THR A 31 20.99 -16.63 -20.75
C THR A 31 21.65 -15.42 -20.10
N GLU A 32 22.24 -14.53 -20.90
CA GLU A 32 22.85 -13.27 -20.40
C GLU A 32 21.82 -12.35 -19.73
N CYS A 33 20.61 -12.24 -20.28
CA CYS A 33 19.52 -11.47 -19.67
C CYS A 33 19.06 -12.07 -18.33
N THR A 34 19.05 -13.41 -18.23
CA THR A 34 18.71 -14.12 -16.99
C THR A 34 19.75 -13.87 -15.92
N GLU A 35 21.03 -13.92 -16.26
CA GLU A 35 22.11 -13.63 -15.32
C GLU A 35 22.10 -12.16 -14.87
N ALA A 36 21.88 -11.23 -15.80
CA ALA A 36 21.76 -9.81 -15.49
C ALA A 36 20.57 -9.54 -14.54
N ASN A 37 19.41 -10.18 -14.76
CA ASN A 37 18.27 -10.10 -13.84
C ASN A 37 18.64 -10.57 -12.42
N LYS A 38 19.36 -11.69 -12.29
CA LYS A 38 19.83 -12.19 -10.99
C LYS A 38 20.76 -11.19 -10.30
N ARG A 39 21.62 -10.49 -11.06
CA ARG A 39 22.51 -9.45 -10.52
C ARG A 39 21.72 -8.23 -10.04
N VAL A 40 20.74 -7.77 -10.81
CA VAL A 40 19.85 -6.66 -10.44
C VAL A 40 19.07 -6.95 -9.15
N MET A 41 18.50 -8.16 -9.02
CA MET A 41 17.76 -8.55 -7.81
C MET A 41 18.66 -8.57 -6.57
N ARG A 42 19.91 -9.03 -6.71
CA ARG A 42 20.90 -8.98 -5.63
C ARG A 42 21.24 -7.54 -5.23
N SER A 43 21.43 -6.63 -6.19
CA SER A 43 21.69 -5.22 -5.87
C SER A 43 20.49 -4.53 -5.21
N ILE A 44 19.26 -4.81 -5.65
CA ILE A 44 18.05 -4.25 -5.02
C ILE A 44 17.95 -4.72 -3.56
N ARG A 45 18.26 -6.00 -3.29
CA ARG A 45 18.26 -6.53 -1.93
C ARG A 45 19.32 -5.84 -1.07
N ALA A 46 20.54 -5.66 -1.59
CA ALA A 46 21.62 -5.01 -0.87
C ALA A 46 21.30 -3.52 -0.57
N ASP A 47 20.75 -2.80 -1.53
CA ASP A 47 20.35 -1.39 -1.38
C ASP A 47 19.24 -1.23 -0.33
N ASN A 48 18.22 -2.10 -0.36
CA ASN A 48 17.17 -2.14 0.65
C ASN A 48 17.73 -2.43 2.04
N GLN A 49 18.66 -3.37 2.16
CA GLN A 49 19.30 -3.69 3.43
C GLN A 49 20.08 -2.48 3.97
N LYS A 50 20.88 -1.83 3.11
CA LYS A 50 21.62 -0.61 3.46
C LYS A 50 20.68 0.51 3.93
N TYR A 51 19.57 0.73 3.23
CA TYR A 51 18.56 1.72 3.63
C TYR A 51 17.96 1.43 5.02
N VAL A 52 17.67 0.16 5.31
CA VAL A 52 17.15 -0.24 6.63
C VAL A 52 18.20 -0.03 7.73
N GLU A 53 19.47 -0.36 7.47
CA GLU A 53 20.58 -0.13 8.40
C GLU A 53 20.81 1.37 8.68
N GLU A 54 20.75 2.22 7.66
CA GLU A 54 20.85 3.69 7.82
C GLU A 54 19.69 4.26 8.67
N LEU A 55 18.47 3.74 8.51
CA LEU A 55 17.35 4.11 9.37
C LEU A 55 17.55 3.62 10.81
N ALA A 56 18.05 2.41 11.00
CA ALA A 56 18.30 1.85 12.33
C ALA A 56 19.36 2.65 13.11
N THR A 57 20.49 2.95 12.47
CA THR A 57 21.56 3.79 13.04
C THR A 57 21.07 5.20 13.35
N THR A 58 20.22 5.79 12.50
CA THR A 58 19.58 7.08 12.76
C THR A 58 18.65 7.03 13.97
N ALA A 59 17.88 5.95 14.13
CA ALA A 59 17.01 5.76 15.28
C ALA A 59 17.81 5.62 16.58
N GLU A 60 18.90 4.86 16.57
CA GLU A 60 19.79 4.70 17.73
C GLU A 60 20.40 6.04 18.15
N LYS A 61 20.90 6.83 17.20
CA LYS A 61 21.42 8.18 17.47
C LYS A 61 20.36 9.09 18.10
N ALA A 62 19.14 9.10 17.54
CA ALA A 62 18.04 9.89 18.08
C ALA A 62 17.66 9.46 19.51
N SER A 63 17.76 8.15 19.84
CA SER A 63 17.55 7.65 21.19
C SER A 63 18.62 8.15 22.16
N ARG A 64 19.90 8.12 21.75
CA ARG A 64 21.03 8.63 22.56
C ARG A 64 20.89 10.13 22.83
N GLU A 65 20.47 10.90 21.84
CA GLU A 65 20.23 12.35 21.93
C GLU A 65 18.89 12.70 22.61
N ARG A 66 18.09 11.70 23.00
CA ARG A 66 16.72 11.86 23.54
C ARG A 66 15.79 12.68 22.63
N ASN A 67 16.02 12.64 21.32
CA ASN A 67 15.16 13.28 20.33
C ASN A 67 13.96 12.38 19.98
N ILE A 68 12.93 12.47 20.81
CA ILE A 68 11.72 11.62 20.73
C ILE A 68 11.00 11.77 19.38
N ARG A 69 10.92 13.01 18.85
CA ARG A 69 10.23 13.28 17.58
C ARG A 69 10.91 12.56 16.41
N GLN A 70 12.24 12.60 16.34
CA GLN A 70 12.99 11.93 15.29
C GLN A 70 12.95 10.40 15.46
N LEU A 71 13.05 9.90 16.70
CA LEU A 71 12.93 8.48 17.00
C LEU A 71 11.58 7.90 16.53
N TYR A 72 10.48 8.59 16.85
CA TYR A 72 9.13 8.18 16.41
C TYR A 72 9.00 8.15 14.89
N ASN A 73 9.41 9.21 14.20
CA ASN A 73 9.30 9.31 12.74
C ASN A 73 10.12 8.23 12.01
N THR A 74 11.34 7.96 12.48
CA THR A 74 12.21 6.93 11.91
C THR A 74 11.68 5.53 12.17
N THR A 75 11.18 5.28 13.38
CA THR A 75 10.54 4.00 13.73
C THR A 75 9.26 3.78 12.92
N LYS A 76 8.46 4.82 12.68
CA LYS A 76 7.29 4.77 11.79
C LYS A 76 7.67 4.45 10.34
N LYS A 77 8.81 4.95 9.85
CA LYS A 77 9.34 4.60 8.52
C LYS A 77 9.81 3.15 8.45
N LEU A 78 10.50 2.64 9.48
CA LEU A 78 10.92 1.23 9.58
C LEU A 78 9.72 0.29 9.70
N ALA A 79 8.73 0.67 10.50
CA ALA A 79 7.49 -0.08 10.71
C ALA A 79 6.53 0.01 9.53
N ARG A 80 6.83 0.85 8.51
CA ARG A 80 6.10 0.86 7.24
C ARG A 80 6.36 -0.48 6.55
N LYS A 81 5.60 -1.49 6.96
CA LYS A 81 5.41 -2.73 6.22
C LYS A 81 5.13 -2.31 4.80
N TYR A 82 5.93 -2.79 3.85
CA TYR A 82 5.70 -2.62 2.42
C TYR A 82 4.27 -3.08 2.15
N GLY A 83 3.34 -2.12 2.15
CA GLY A 83 1.99 -2.36 1.69
C GLY A 83 2.10 -2.86 0.27
N LYS A 84 1.26 -3.82 -0.09
CA LYS A 84 1.11 -4.25 -1.48
C LYS A 84 1.15 -3.02 -2.39
N PRO A 85 1.82 -3.06 -3.56
CA PRO A 85 1.61 -2.01 -4.53
C PRO A 85 0.10 -1.84 -4.68
N GLU A 86 -0.33 -0.58 -4.75
CA GLU A 86 -1.73 -0.22 -4.91
C GLU A 86 -2.34 -1.14 -5.96
N ARG A 87 -3.42 -1.86 -5.59
CA ARG A 87 -4.09 -2.73 -6.56
C ARG A 87 -4.41 -1.84 -7.76
N PRO A 88 -4.06 -2.25 -8.99
CA PRO A 88 -4.36 -1.42 -10.15
C PRO A 88 -5.84 -1.10 -10.15
N THR A 89 -6.18 0.19 -10.04
CA THR A 89 -7.57 0.64 -10.06
C THR A 89 -8.08 0.43 -11.48
N LYS A 90 -9.25 -0.20 -11.60
CA LYS A 90 -9.91 -0.35 -12.89
C LYS A 90 -10.78 0.87 -13.19
N ASP A 91 -10.87 1.24 -14.46
CA ASP A 91 -11.82 2.25 -14.93
C ASP A 91 -13.27 1.71 -14.89
N LYS A 92 -14.22 2.39 -15.54
CA LYS A 92 -15.63 1.95 -15.57
C LYS A 92 -15.84 0.77 -16.53
N GLU A 93 -14.92 0.61 -17.48
CA GLU A 93 -14.91 -0.34 -18.57
C GLU A 93 -14.17 -1.64 -18.19
N GLY A 94 -13.42 -1.63 -17.08
CA GLY A 94 -12.74 -2.78 -16.51
C GLY A 94 -11.24 -2.85 -16.85
N GLU A 95 -10.71 -1.86 -17.55
CA GLU A 95 -9.31 -1.74 -17.95
C GLU A 95 -8.43 -1.21 -16.83
N THR A 96 -7.15 -1.59 -16.86
CA THR A 96 -6.21 -1.31 -15.78
C THR A 96 -5.60 0.09 -15.92
N ILE A 97 -5.88 0.98 -14.97
CA ILE A 97 -5.29 2.32 -14.94
C ILE A 97 -3.87 2.22 -14.37
N THR A 98 -2.87 2.57 -15.18
CA THR A 98 -1.45 2.57 -14.78
C THR A 98 -0.91 3.97 -14.47
N GLU A 99 -1.64 5.03 -14.85
CA GLU A 99 -1.23 6.42 -14.67
C GLU A 99 -1.83 7.05 -13.39
N ILE A 100 -0.99 7.71 -12.59
CA ILE A 100 -1.36 8.28 -11.28
C ILE A 100 -2.42 9.38 -11.40
N GLN A 101 -2.38 10.19 -12.48
CA GLN A 101 -3.36 11.26 -12.70
C GLN A 101 -4.75 10.70 -13.03
N GLU A 102 -4.81 9.71 -13.91
CA GLU A 102 -6.06 9.03 -14.26
C GLU A 102 -6.67 8.30 -13.06
N GLN A 103 -5.83 7.71 -12.21
CA GLN A 103 -6.29 7.07 -10.98
C GLN A 103 -6.95 8.07 -10.02
N ARG A 104 -6.39 9.28 -9.87
CA ARG A 104 -7.00 10.35 -9.07
C ARG A 104 -8.33 10.82 -9.65
N ASN A 105 -8.41 10.99 -10.97
CA ASN A 105 -9.65 11.38 -11.64
C ASN A 105 -10.73 10.30 -11.47
N ARG A 106 -10.36 9.02 -11.50
CA ARG A 106 -11.27 7.91 -11.20
C ARG A 106 -11.78 7.95 -9.76
N TRP A 107 -10.91 8.25 -8.79
CA TRP A 107 -11.30 8.44 -7.39
C TRP A 107 -12.28 9.61 -7.23
N ILE A 108 -11.98 10.76 -7.83
CA ILE A 108 -12.85 11.95 -7.80
C ILE A 108 -14.22 11.61 -8.38
N GLY A 109 -14.28 11.00 -9.57
CA GLY A 109 -15.55 10.63 -10.19
C GLY A 109 -16.33 9.57 -9.41
N TYR A 110 -15.66 8.60 -8.78
CA TYR A 110 -16.33 7.63 -7.91
C TYR A 110 -16.95 8.30 -6.68
N PHE A 111 -16.22 9.22 -6.05
CA PHE A 111 -16.75 9.95 -4.89
C PHE A 111 -17.86 10.92 -5.27
N GLU A 112 -17.78 11.58 -6.42
CA GLU A 112 -18.88 12.40 -6.94
C GLU A 112 -20.11 11.55 -7.23
N GLU A 113 -19.96 10.38 -7.85
CA GLU A 113 -21.08 9.48 -8.14
C GLU A 113 -21.73 8.95 -6.85
N LEU A 114 -20.92 8.55 -5.86
CA LEU A 114 -21.40 8.10 -4.55
C LEU A 114 -22.10 9.22 -3.76
N LEU A 115 -21.55 10.43 -3.77
CA LEU A 115 -22.10 11.56 -3.01
C LEU A 115 -23.33 12.18 -3.69
N ASN A 116 -23.47 11.98 -5.00
CA ASN A 116 -24.65 12.38 -5.77
C ASN A 116 -25.64 11.22 -5.98
N GLU A 117 -25.36 10.02 -5.44
CA GLU A 117 -26.28 8.89 -5.45
C GLU A 117 -27.50 9.28 -4.62
N ARG A 118 -28.60 9.59 -5.31
CA ARG A 118 -29.87 9.99 -4.73
C ARG A 118 -30.29 8.95 -3.69
N ALA A 119 -30.80 9.42 -2.55
CA ALA A 119 -31.36 8.55 -1.53
C ALA A 119 -32.26 7.48 -2.18
N PRO A 120 -32.11 6.19 -1.81
CA PRO A 120 -32.82 5.10 -2.46
C PRO A 120 -34.30 5.44 -2.54
N LEU A 121 -34.84 5.44 -3.76
CA LEU A 121 -36.20 5.89 -4.08
C LEU A 121 -37.28 5.03 -3.43
N ASN A 122 -36.88 3.85 -2.96
CA ASN A 122 -37.72 2.97 -2.18
C ASN A 122 -37.36 3.18 -0.71
N PRO A 123 -38.32 3.51 0.18
CA PRO A 123 -38.07 3.38 1.61
C PRO A 123 -37.63 1.94 1.86
N VAL A 124 -36.48 1.76 2.53
CA VAL A 124 -36.09 0.44 3.01
C VAL A 124 -37.20 0.00 3.97
N ASP A 125 -38.02 -0.96 3.55
CA ASP A 125 -39.06 -1.55 4.40
C ASP A 125 -38.36 -2.46 5.42
N ILE A 126 -37.72 -1.80 6.40
CA ILE A 126 -37.21 -2.45 7.59
C ILE A 126 -38.46 -2.79 8.39
N LYS A 127 -38.95 -4.01 8.20
CA LYS A 127 -39.94 -4.60 9.10
C LYS A 127 -39.31 -4.60 10.50
N ALA A 128 -39.68 -3.60 11.29
CA ALA A 128 -39.21 -3.46 12.66
C ALA A 128 -39.82 -4.59 13.48
N THR A 129 -39.16 -5.75 13.51
CA THR A 129 -39.23 -6.60 14.69
C THR A 129 -38.60 -5.80 15.82
N ARG A 130 -39.44 -5.10 16.59
CA ARG A 130 -39.13 -4.82 17.98
C ARG A 130 -38.92 -6.18 18.63
N THR A 131 -37.66 -6.60 18.69
CA THR A 131 -37.26 -7.52 19.74
C THR A 131 -37.43 -6.70 21.01
N ASP A 132 -38.56 -6.88 21.69
CA ASP A 132 -38.73 -6.49 23.09
C ASP A 132 -37.75 -7.34 23.91
N LEU A 133 -36.48 -6.94 23.87
CA LEU A 133 -35.51 -7.30 24.87
C LEU A 133 -35.95 -6.55 26.12
N PHE A 134 -36.80 -7.20 26.91
CA PHE A 134 -37.07 -6.81 28.29
C PHE A 134 -35.76 -7.01 29.05
N ILE A 135 -34.90 -6.00 29.01
CA ILE A 135 -33.78 -5.90 29.93
C ILE A 135 -34.45 -5.57 31.27
N ASP A 136 -34.57 -6.57 32.12
CA ASP A 136 -35.02 -6.41 33.49
C ASP A 136 -33.97 -5.57 34.23
N ALA A 137 -34.13 -4.25 34.14
CA ALA A 137 -33.36 -3.32 34.92
C ALA A 137 -33.92 -3.38 36.34
N THR A 138 -33.29 -4.22 37.17
CA THR A 138 -33.56 -4.27 38.60
C THR A 138 -33.52 -2.85 39.19
N PRO A 139 -34.57 -2.41 39.92
CA PRO A 139 -34.72 -1.03 40.42
C PRO A 139 -33.55 -0.49 41.26
N SER A 140 -32.72 -1.39 41.82
CA SER A 140 -31.59 -1.09 42.69
C SER A 140 -30.53 -0.18 42.03
N ALA A 141 -30.28 -0.32 40.72
CA ALA A 141 -29.22 0.44 40.04
C ALA A 141 -29.59 1.92 39.79
N THR A 142 -30.89 2.23 39.73
CA THR A 142 -31.40 3.59 39.51
C THR A 142 -31.39 4.46 40.78
N GLU A 143 -31.51 3.86 41.97
CA GLU A 143 -31.39 4.59 43.24
C GLU A 143 -29.94 4.89 43.60
N GLU A 144 -29.01 3.93 43.38
CA GLU A 144 -27.58 4.11 43.66
C GLU A 144 -26.96 5.24 42.82
N THR A 145 -27.35 5.34 41.54
CA THR A 145 -26.87 6.39 40.64
C THR A 145 -27.39 7.78 40.98
N ARG A 146 -28.58 7.91 41.58
CA ARG A 146 -29.12 9.21 42.06
C ARG A 146 -28.43 9.69 43.35
N MET A 147 -28.01 8.78 44.22
CA MET A 147 -27.31 9.13 45.46
C MET A 147 -25.86 9.57 45.23
N ALA A 148 -25.22 9.13 44.13
CA ALA A 148 -23.82 9.43 43.83
C ALA A 148 -23.59 10.77 43.10
N ILE A 149 -24.62 11.38 42.52
CA ILE A 149 -24.53 12.66 41.78
C ILE A 149 -24.78 13.85 42.74
N ARG A 150 -24.24 13.82 43.95
CA ARG A 150 -24.38 14.89 44.95
C ARG A 150 -23.13 15.74 45.07
#